data_AF-A0A9W4Z7H2-F1
#
_entry.id   AF-A0A9W4Z7H2-F1
#
_cell.length_a   1.000
_cell.length_b   1.000
_cell.length_c   1.000
_cell.angle_alpha   90.00
_cell.angle_beta   90.00
_cell.angle_gamma   90.00
#
_symmetry.space_group_name_H-M   'P 1'
#
loop_
_entity.id
_entity.type
_entity.pdbx_description
1 polymer ?
#
loop_
_entity_poly.entity_id
_entity_poly.type
_entity_poly.pdbx_seq_one_letter_code
_entity_poly.pdbx_strand_id
1 'polypeptide(L)'
;MYADDYEPKFQRRTPEEYLEYIRQQNRGKLKLYVGAAPGVGKSYKMLFDAREMKKDGIDIVIGLIETHGRKETEEAIADLEKVPLKEIQYKGKVFYELDVEGIKKRAPQVVVVDELAHSNVPGSKHKKRYMDVQELLEAGISVLSAFNIQHLESVHDIVAQITNVKVRERIPDFILQKANEIQLVDATPEVLRKRLIDGKIYKEEKIQQSLQNFFTLNNLGALRELSLREVADDMDEKISQTVIEPIGVKEKILVCVQYSSTAEKLIRRGWRMADRLNAELYVLNVERENIDSISAGKKQTIEEWKALTNQFDASFVLEEAKGRKPADVIIEVAKRLQVTQILLGQSARTRWEEIRKGSIVNEIMRQTKYIDIHIVADQRG
;
A
#
# COMPACT_ATOMS: atom_id res chain seq x y z
N MET A 1 -26.93 -40.01 2.35
CA MET A 1 -26.17 -40.33 1.14
C MET A 1 -26.50 -39.28 0.10
N TYR A 2 -25.66 -38.25 -0.01
CA TYR A 2 -25.35 -37.48 -1.22
C TYR A 2 -24.08 -36.69 -0.87
N ALA A 3 -22.96 -37.18 -1.37
CA ALA A 3 -21.74 -36.41 -1.49
C ALA A 3 -21.90 -35.61 -2.79
N ASP A 4 -21.90 -34.28 -2.69
CA ASP A 4 -21.76 -33.43 -3.87
C ASP A 4 -20.26 -33.29 -4.14
N ASP A 5 -19.85 -33.89 -5.25
CA ASP A 5 -18.52 -33.79 -5.86
C ASP A 5 -18.25 -32.34 -6.26
N TYR A 6 -17.47 -31.62 -5.45
CA TYR A 6 -16.84 -30.38 -5.85
C TYR A 6 -15.52 -30.70 -6.57
N GLU A 7 -15.61 -31.13 -7.84
CA GLU A 7 -14.44 -31.12 -8.71
C GLU A 7 -14.16 -29.68 -9.16
N PRO A 8 -13.03 -29.05 -8.77
CA PRO A 8 -12.66 -27.76 -9.33
C PRO A 8 -12.41 -27.94 -10.83
N LYS A 9 -13.27 -27.35 -11.67
CA LYS A 9 -13.03 -27.24 -13.10
C LYS A 9 -11.73 -26.46 -13.30
N PHE A 10 -10.64 -27.18 -13.57
CA PHE A 10 -9.40 -26.58 -14.08
C PHE A 10 -9.70 -26.02 -15.46
N GLN A 11 -10.09 -24.75 -15.50
CA GLN A 11 -10.22 -23.99 -16.74
C GLN A 11 -8.82 -23.90 -17.35
N ARG A 12 -8.63 -24.56 -18.50
CA ARG A 12 -7.35 -24.50 -19.23
C ARG A 12 -7.09 -23.05 -19.57
N ARG A 13 -5.98 -22.52 -19.06
CA ARG A 13 -5.50 -21.19 -19.41
C ARG A 13 -5.38 -21.06 -20.92
N THR A 14 -5.70 -19.89 -21.46
CA THR A 14 -5.49 -19.61 -22.89
C THR A 14 -3.99 -19.60 -23.21
N PRO A 15 -3.60 -19.79 -24.49
CA PRO A 15 -2.20 -19.63 -24.90
C PRO A 15 -1.59 -18.28 -24.47
N GLU A 16 -2.40 -17.22 -24.49
CA GLU A 16 -2.01 -15.88 -24.03
C GLU A 16 -1.76 -15.86 -22.52
N GLU A 17 -2.64 -16.46 -21.72
CA GLU A 17 -2.48 -16.58 -20.26
C GLU A 17 -1.29 -17.47 -19.88
N TYR A 18 -0.98 -18.50 -20.66
CA TYR A 18 0.23 -19.31 -20.48
C TYR A 18 1.50 -18.53 -20.82
N LEU A 19 1.49 -17.77 -21.92
CA LEU A 19 2.61 -16.91 -22.29
C LEU A 19 2.86 -15.84 -21.23
N GLU A 20 1.81 -15.25 -20.69
CA GLU A 20 1.90 -14.27 -19.62
C GLU A 20 2.43 -14.89 -18.32
N TYR A 21 1.96 -16.08 -17.95
CA TYR A 21 2.48 -16.83 -16.81
C TYR A 21 3.97 -17.17 -16.97
N ILE A 22 4.39 -17.66 -18.14
CA ILE A 22 5.81 -17.96 -18.42
C ILE A 22 6.65 -16.68 -18.38
N ARG A 23 6.15 -15.57 -18.95
CA ARG A 23 6.82 -14.26 -18.86
C ARG A 23 6.99 -13.79 -17.42
N GLN A 24 5.98 -13.98 -16.57
CA GLN A 24 6.07 -13.65 -15.15
C GLN A 24 7.09 -14.52 -14.41
N GLN A 25 7.19 -15.80 -14.73
CA GLN A 25 8.19 -16.71 -14.13
C GLN A 25 9.63 -16.40 -14.57
N ASN A 26 9.81 -15.96 -15.81
CA ASN A 26 11.12 -15.62 -16.37
C ASN A 26 11.55 -14.17 -16.09
N ARG A 27 10.67 -13.34 -15.50
CA ARG A 27 10.99 -11.95 -15.15
C ARG A 27 11.90 -11.94 -13.92
N GLY A 28 12.91 -11.08 -13.96
CA GLY A 28 13.77 -10.81 -12.82
C GLY A 28 12.96 -10.27 -11.64
N LYS A 29 13.48 -10.48 -10.42
CA LYS A 29 12.83 -10.03 -9.18
C LYS A 29 13.34 -8.65 -8.77
N LEU A 30 12.44 -7.80 -8.30
CA LEU A 30 12.78 -6.48 -7.78
C LEU A 30 12.72 -6.50 -6.25
N LYS A 31 13.84 -6.17 -5.60
CA LYS A 31 13.90 -5.88 -4.16
C LYS A 31 14.16 -4.39 -3.95
N LEU A 32 13.28 -3.73 -3.21
CA LEU A 32 13.34 -2.30 -2.93
C LEU A 32 13.75 -2.01 -1.49
N TYR A 33 14.76 -1.16 -1.32
CA TYR A 33 15.12 -0.56 -0.05
C TYR A 33 14.50 0.83 0.04
N VAL A 34 13.48 0.98 0.87
CA VAL A 34 12.71 2.22 1.02
C VAL A 34 13.14 2.94 2.29
N GLY A 35 13.16 4.27 2.28
CA GLY A 35 13.51 5.01 3.48
C GLY A 35 12.94 6.42 3.53
N ALA A 36 12.71 6.91 4.74
CA ALA A 36 12.07 8.20 4.97
C ALA A 36 12.86 9.41 4.48
N ALA A 37 14.18 9.36 4.63
CA ALA A 37 15.05 10.49 4.33
C ALA A 37 16.43 10.06 3.81
N PRO A 38 17.19 10.95 3.16
CA PRO A 38 18.59 10.69 2.83
C PRO A 38 19.38 10.38 4.11
N GLY A 39 20.32 9.44 4.03
CA GLY A 39 21.18 9.08 5.17
C GLY A 39 20.63 8.05 6.16
N VAL A 40 19.44 7.47 5.94
CA VAL A 40 18.95 6.34 6.77
C VAL A 40 19.81 5.08 6.64
N GLY A 41 20.49 4.89 5.51
CA GLY A 41 21.41 3.77 5.27
C GLY A 41 21.01 2.82 4.14
N LYS A 42 20.10 3.21 3.25
CA LYS A 42 19.60 2.35 2.15
C LYS A 42 20.71 1.72 1.32
N SER A 43 21.61 2.52 0.76
CA SER A 43 22.71 2.05 -0.08
C SER A 43 23.65 1.11 0.67
N TYR A 44 23.92 1.40 1.95
CA TYR A 44 24.76 0.53 2.79
C TYR A 44 24.09 -0.84 3.02
N LYS A 45 22.80 -0.84 3.38
CA LYS A 45 22.05 -2.09 3.57
C LYS A 45 21.92 -2.89 2.27
N MET A 46 21.67 -2.21 1.15
CA MET A 46 21.63 -2.81 -0.17
C MET A 46 22.95 -3.48 -0.57
N LEU A 47 24.09 -2.82 -0.33
CA LEU A 47 25.41 -3.39 -0.57
C LEU A 47 25.73 -4.53 0.40
N PHE A 48 25.32 -4.43 1.66
CA PHE A 48 25.47 -5.51 2.63
C PHE A 48 24.75 -6.78 2.14
N ASP A 49 23.48 -6.67 1.75
CA ASP A 49 22.70 -7.80 1.23
C ASP A 49 23.31 -8.35 -0.07
N ALA A 50 23.77 -7.48 -0.96
CA ALA A 50 24.48 -7.91 -2.19
C ALA A 50 25.73 -8.73 -1.89
N ARG A 51 26.47 -8.40 -0.83
CA ARG A 51 27.65 -9.17 -0.42
C ARG A 51 27.28 -10.51 0.19
N GLU A 52 26.24 -10.57 1.01
CA GLU A 52 25.77 -11.84 1.57
C GLU A 52 25.33 -12.79 0.45
N MET A 53 24.55 -12.30 -0.51
CA MET A 53 24.15 -13.10 -1.68
C MET A 53 25.36 -13.55 -2.53
N LYS A 54 26.39 -12.70 -2.70
CA LYS A 54 27.62 -13.11 -3.38
C LYS A 54 28.36 -14.21 -2.62
N LYS A 55 28.41 -14.16 -1.29
CA LYS A 55 29.00 -15.23 -0.46
C LYS A 55 28.25 -16.55 -0.61
N ASP A 56 26.94 -16.47 -0.81
CA ASP A 56 26.08 -17.62 -1.10
C ASP A 56 26.19 -18.12 -2.55
N GLY A 57 27.10 -17.54 -3.34
CA GLY A 57 27.42 -17.98 -4.71
C GLY A 57 26.50 -17.40 -5.79
N ILE A 58 25.67 -16.39 -5.47
CA ILE A 58 24.86 -15.68 -6.47
C ILE A 58 25.76 -14.76 -7.31
N ASP A 59 25.58 -14.77 -8.64
CA ASP A 59 26.29 -13.86 -9.55
C ASP A 59 25.71 -12.44 -9.46
N ILE A 60 26.46 -11.54 -8.83
CA ILE A 60 26.04 -10.16 -8.54
C ILE A 60 27.05 -9.16 -9.05
N VAL A 61 26.54 -8.13 -9.73
CA VAL A 61 27.32 -6.98 -10.17
C VAL A 61 26.69 -5.67 -9.68
N ILE A 62 27.52 -4.64 -9.54
CA ILE A 62 27.08 -3.27 -9.35
C ILE A 62 26.93 -2.64 -10.72
N GLY A 63 25.70 -2.23 -11.05
CA GLY A 63 25.43 -1.43 -12.24
C GLY A 63 25.64 0.05 -11.94
N LEU A 64 25.02 0.54 -10.85
CA LEU A 64 25.17 1.92 -10.40
C LEU A 64 24.99 2.00 -8.88
N ILE A 65 25.93 2.68 -8.23
CA ILE A 65 25.88 3.00 -6.81
C ILE A 65 26.41 4.41 -6.61
N GLU A 66 25.65 5.24 -5.90
CA GLU A 66 26.07 6.61 -5.60
C GLU A 66 26.65 6.63 -4.17
N THR A 67 27.97 6.77 -4.07
CA THR A 67 28.64 6.78 -2.77
C THR A 67 28.56 8.13 -2.08
N HIS A 68 28.30 9.22 -2.82
CA HIS A 68 28.36 10.60 -2.35
C HIS A 68 29.64 10.92 -1.54
N GLY A 69 30.75 10.24 -1.82
CA GLY A 69 32.03 10.39 -1.11
C GLY A 69 32.06 9.79 0.30
N ARG A 70 31.14 8.87 0.63
CA ARG A 70 31.12 8.18 1.93
C ARG A 70 32.09 7.00 1.92
N LYS A 71 33.16 7.09 2.72
CA LYS A 71 34.14 6.01 2.91
C LYS A 71 33.50 4.68 3.29
N GLU A 72 32.54 4.67 4.22
CA GLU A 72 31.84 3.45 4.66
C GLU A 72 31.11 2.75 3.50
N THR A 73 30.51 3.52 2.56
CA THR A 73 29.85 2.96 1.36
C THR A 73 30.88 2.48 0.33
N GLU A 74 31.97 3.22 0.16
CA GLU A 74 33.08 2.83 -0.73
C GLU A 74 33.76 1.55 -0.26
N GLU A 75 33.95 1.39 1.05
CA GLU A 75 34.43 0.15 1.67
C GLU A 75 33.39 -0.98 1.54
N ALA A 76 32.09 -0.67 1.62
CA ALA A 76 31.02 -1.66 1.46
C ALA A 76 30.90 -2.21 0.03
N ILE A 77 31.39 -1.49 -0.98
CA ILE A 77 31.52 -2.02 -2.35
C ILE A 77 32.50 -3.21 -2.36
N ALA A 78 33.60 -3.11 -1.61
CA ALA A 78 34.63 -4.13 -1.48
C ALA A 78 35.03 -4.76 -2.83
N ASP A 79 34.79 -6.07 -2.98
CA ASP A 79 35.16 -6.92 -4.10
C ASP A 79 33.99 -7.19 -5.08
N LEU A 80 32.86 -6.49 -4.96
CA LEU A 80 31.76 -6.62 -5.90
C LEU A 80 32.19 -6.14 -7.30
N GLU A 81 31.94 -6.98 -8.31
CA GLU A 81 32.20 -6.64 -9.71
C GLU A 81 31.36 -5.41 -10.10
N LYS A 82 31.95 -4.47 -10.84
CA LYS A 82 31.25 -3.28 -11.34
C LYS A 82 31.17 -3.32 -12.86
N VAL A 83 29.97 -3.13 -13.39
CA VAL A 83 29.80 -2.85 -14.82
C VAL A 83 30.16 -1.38 -15.06
N PRO A 84 31.00 -1.05 -16.06
CA PRO A 84 31.32 0.34 -16.39
C PRO A 84 30.06 1.16 -16.71
N LEU A 85 30.02 2.40 -16.24
CA LEU A 85 28.94 3.33 -16.56
C LEU A 85 29.04 3.78 -18.02
N LYS A 86 27.89 4.08 -18.62
CA LYS A 86 27.80 4.60 -19.98
C LYS A 86 28.06 6.11 -19.99
N GLU A 87 28.97 6.54 -20.85
CA GLU A 87 29.24 7.95 -21.10
C GLU A 87 28.13 8.57 -21.97
N ILE A 88 27.58 9.71 -21.53
CA ILE A 88 26.57 10.48 -22.25
C ILE A 88 27.06 11.93 -22.40
N GLN A 89 27.20 12.41 -23.63
CA GLN A 89 27.54 13.80 -23.92
C GLN A 89 26.28 14.65 -24.04
N TYR A 90 26.15 15.66 -23.18
CA TYR A 90 25.02 16.58 -23.21
C TYR A 90 25.45 18.01 -22.90
N LYS A 91 25.07 18.96 -23.76
CA LYS A 91 25.43 20.39 -23.66
C LYS A 91 26.94 20.65 -23.42
N GLY A 92 27.80 19.88 -24.10
CA GLY A 92 29.26 20.02 -24.00
C GLY A 92 29.87 19.50 -22.69
N LYS A 93 29.09 18.78 -21.87
CA LYS A 93 29.57 18.09 -20.66
C LYS A 93 29.38 16.59 -20.80
N VAL A 94 30.26 15.84 -20.15
CA VAL A 94 30.21 14.38 -20.03
C VAL A 94 29.47 14.02 -18.76
N PHE A 95 28.49 13.14 -18.88
CA PHE A 95 27.76 12.52 -17.78
C PHE A 95 27.91 11.01 -17.84
N TYR A 96 27.67 10.34 -16.71
CA TYR A 96 27.73 8.89 -16.60
C TYR A 96 26.37 8.36 -16.15
N GLU A 97 25.86 7.36 -16.86
CA GLU A 97 24.57 6.72 -16.57
C GLU A 97 24.71 5.20 -16.53
N LEU A 98 23.67 4.52 -16.04
CA LEU A 98 23.60 3.06 -16.00
C LEU A 98 23.74 2.46 -17.41
N ASP A 99 24.69 1.54 -17.61
CA ASP A 99 24.84 0.82 -18.87
C ASP A 99 23.94 -0.43 -18.92
N VAL A 100 22.67 -0.24 -19.25
CA VAL A 100 21.67 -1.32 -19.34
C VAL A 100 22.09 -2.40 -20.33
N GLU A 101 22.64 -2.03 -21.49
CA GLU A 101 23.05 -3.00 -22.51
C GLU A 101 24.34 -3.73 -22.09
N GLY A 102 25.28 -3.03 -21.44
CA GLY A 102 26.46 -3.64 -20.83
C GLY A 102 26.10 -4.68 -19.78
N ILE A 103 25.15 -4.36 -18.90
CA ILE A 103 24.63 -5.28 -17.87
C ILE A 103 23.94 -6.50 -18.52
N LYS A 104 23.08 -6.28 -19.52
CA LYS A 104 22.41 -7.39 -20.23
C LYS A 104 23.41 -8.30 -20.94
N LYS A 105 24.47 -7.74 -21.52
CA LYS A 105 25.55 -8.52 -22.15
C LYS A 105 26.35 -9.32 -21.13
N ARG A 106 26.57 -8.77 -19.93
CA ARG A 106 27.20 -9.47 -18.81
C ARG A 106 26.29 -10.56 -18.22
N ALA A 107 24.97 -10.42 -18.36
CA ALA A 107 23.94 -11.38 -17.94
C ALA A 107 24.08 -11.89 -16.49
N PRO A 108 24.22 -10.99 -15.48
CA PRO A 108 24.31 -11.40 -14.08
C PRO A 108 22.94 -11.91 -13.57
N GLN A 109 22.94 -12.68 -12.47
CA GLN A 109 21.69 -13.06 -11.81
C GLN A 109 21.05 -11.85 -11.11
N VAL A 110 21.86 -11.00 -10.49
CA VAL A 110 21.41 -9.80 -9.77
C VAL A 110 22.28 -8.59 -10.10
N VAL A 111 21.66 -7.42 -10.22
CA VAL A 111 22.36 -6.14 -10.36
C VAL A 111 21.92 -5.13 -9.30
N VAL A 112 22.89 -4.40 -8.74
CA VAL A 112 22.64 -3.27 -7.83
C VAL A 112 22.48 -1.98 -8.64
N VAL A 113 21.36 -1.28 -8.44
CA VAL A 113 21.04 -0.01 -9.10
C VAL A 113 20.46 0.98 -8.09
N ASP A 114 21.24 1.96 -7.66
CA ASP A 114 20.80 3.00 -6.71
C ASP A 114 20.04 4.16 -7.39
N GLU A 115 19.42 5.00 -6.55
CA GLU A 115 18.64 6.18 -6.91
C GLU A 115 17.55 5.90 -7.96
N LEU A 116 16.63 4.98 -7.65
CA LEU A 116 15.56 4.56 -8.58
C LEU A 116 14.73 5.75 -9.14
N ALA A 117 14.63 6.82 -8.35
CA ALA A 117 13.91 8.04 -8.70
C ALA A 117 14.65 8.97 -9.66
N HIS A 118 15.91 8.70 -9.99
CA HIS A 118 16.72 9.57 -10.83
C HIS A 118 16.09 9.81 -12.20
N SER A 119 16.31 11.02 -12.71
CA SER A 119 15.92 11.43 -14.06
C SER A 119 17.14 11.37 -14.96
N ASN A 120 17.15 10.41 -15.88
CA ASN A 120 18.31 10.14 -16.71
C ASN A 120 18.68 11.35 -17.56
N VAL A 121 19.97 11.51 -17.81
CA VAL A 121 20.48 12.61 -18.64
C VAL A 121 19.88 12.55 -20.06
N PRO A 122 19.44 13.69 -20.63
CA PRO A 122 18.94 13.72 -22.00
C PRO A 122 19.94 13.14 -23.00
N GLY A 123 19.45 12.25 -23.87
CA GLY A 123 20.29 11.39 -24.73
C GLY A 123 20.34 9.93 -24.25
N SER A 124 19.88 9.65 -23.03
CA SER A 124 19.63 8.28 -22.55
C SER A 124 18.43 7.64 -23.27
N LYS A 125 18.42 6.31 -23.35
CA LYS A 125 17.32 5.52 -23.95
C LYS A 125 16.00 5.77 -23.25
N HIS A 126 16.02 5.70 -21.92
CA HIS A 126 14.87 5.96 -21.06
C HIS A 126 15.03 7.28 -20.32
N LYS A 127 13.90 7.94 -20.00
CA LYS A 127 13.88 9.23 -19.27
C LYS A 127 14.09 9.07 -17.76
N LYS A 128 13.80 7.90 -17.21
CA LYS A 128 13.78 7.64 -15.77
C LYS A 128 14.49 6.33 -15.45
N ARG A 129 15.26 6.30 -14.37
CA ARG A 129 16.03 5.13 -13.97
C ARG A 129 15.17 3.91 -13.65
N TYR A 130 13.97 4.11 -13.11
CA TYR A 130 13.03 3.00 -12.91
C TYR A 130 12.65 2.28 -14.21
N MET A 131 12.68 2.96 -15.37
CA MET A 131 12.42 2.33 -16.66
C MET A 131 13.59 1.46 -17.12
N ASP A 132 14.83 1.89 -16.84
CA ASP A 132 16.03 1.06 -17.04
C ASP A 132 15.95 -0.22 -16.19
N VAL A 133 15.55 -0.07 -14.92
CA VAL A 133 15.33 -1.20 -14.01
C VAL A 133 14.23 -2.12 -14.53
N GLN A 134 13.13 -1.59 -15.08
CA GLN A 134 12.09 -2.41 -15.70
C GLN A 134 12.61 -3.22 -16.89
N GLU A 135 13.47 -2.63 -17.73
CA GLU A 135 14.09 -3.34 -18.85
C GLU A 135 15.01 -4.47 -18.37
N LEU A 136 15.79 -4.25 -17.30
CA LEU A 136 16.64 -5.29 -16.70
C LEU A 136 15.81 -6.45 -16.15
N LEU A 137 14.72 -6.15 -15.44
CA LEU A 137 13.79 -7.16 -14.95
C LEU A 137 13.16 -7.96 -16.10
N GLU A 138 12.82 -7.29 -17.21
CA GLU A 138 12.29 -7.96 -18.42
C GLU A 138 13.30 -8.85 -19.11
N ALA A 139 14.59 -8.54 -18.98
CA ALA A 139 15.69 -9.41 -19.43
C ALA A 139 15.95 -10.60 -18.49
N GLY A 140 15.16 -10.77 -17.42
CA GLY A 140 15.32 -11.85 -16.43
C GLY A 140 16.36 -11.55 -15.35
N ILE A 141 16.93 -10.35 -15.32
CA ILE A 141 17.96 -9.96 -14.35
C ILE A 141 17.27 -9.38 -13.12
N SER A 142 17.54 -9.93 -11.94
CA SER A 142 16.97 -9.40 -10.69
C SER A 142 17.67 -8.10 -10.29
N VAL A 143 16.95 -7.18 -9.66
CA VAL A 143 17.47 -5.84 -9.34
C VAL A 143 17.30 -5.54 -7.85
N LEU A 144 18.39 -5.14 -7.22
CA LEU A 144 18.39 -4.49 -5.91
C LEU A 144 18.39 -2.98 -6.14
N SER A 145 17.38 -2.27 -5.64
CA SER A 145 17.29 -0.83 -5.82
C SER A 145 16.79 -0.09 -4.59
N ALA A 146 17.08 1.21 -4.50
CA ALA A 146 16.73 2.02 -3.35
C ALA A 146 16.11 3.35 -3.76
N PHE A 147 15.17 3.84 -2.94
CA PHE A 147 14.60 5.18 -3.09
C PHE A 147 14.06 5.72 -1.76
N ASN A 148 13.80 7.02 -1.73
CA ASN A 148 13.18 7.70 -0.61
C ASN A 148 11.68 7.89 -0.83
N ILE A 149 10.85 7.73 0.22
CA ILE A 149 9.39 7.79 0.09
C ILE A 149 8.90 9.07 -0.60
N GLN A 150 9.61 10.18 -0.36
CA GLN A 150 9.36 11.50 -0.96
C GLN A 150 9.27 11.52 -2.49
N HIS A 151 9.80 10.49 -3.16
CA HIS A 151 9.78 10.40 -4.60
C HIS A 151 8.50 9.74 -5.15
N LEU A 152 7.66 9.11 -4.34
CA LEU A 152 6.38 8.58 -4.82
C LEU A 152 5.46 9.71 -5.25
N GLU A 153 4.69 9.49 -6.32
CA GLU A 153 3.74 10.47 -6.84
C GLU A 153 2.63 10.76 -5.82
N SER A 154 2.03 9.73 -5.22
CA SER A 154 0.93 9.86 -4.25
C SER A 154 1.25 10.75 -3.06
N VAL A 155 2.48 10.69 -2.55
CA VAL A 155 2.88 11.41 -1.32
C VAL A 155 3.54 12.76 -1.60
N HIS A 156 3.71 13.13 -2.87
CA HIS A 156 4.49 14.29 -3.27
C HIS A 156 4.01 15.59 -2.61
N ASP A 157 2.69 15.84 -2.63
CA ASP A 157 2.10 17.06 -2.10
C ASP A 157 2.18 17.11 -0.57
N ILE A 158 1.98 15.98 0.09
CA ILE A 158 2.11 15.83 1.55
C ILE A 158 3.55 16.15 1.97
N VAL A 159 4.54 15.61 1.25
CA VAL A 159 5.96 15.87 1.56
C VAL A 159 6.34 17.33 1.30
N ALA A 160 5.80 17.95 0.25
CA ALA A 160 6.02 19.37 0.00
C ALA A 160 5.44 20.24 1.13
N GLN A 161 4.26 19.89 1.68
CA GLN A 161 3.65 20.56 2.82
C GLN A 161 4.47 20.38 4.11
N ILE A 162 4.97 19.18 4.37
CA ILE A 162 5.80 18.89 5.55
C ILE A 162 7.13 19.64 5.49
N THR A 163 7.82 19.56 4.35
CA THR A 163 9.23 19.97 4.26
C THR A 163 9.42 21.38 3.71
N ASN A 164 8.42 21.98 3.07
CA ASN A 164 8.53 23.17 2.22
C ASN A 164 9.57 23.04 1.09
N VAL A 165 10.01 21.83 0.77
CA VAL A 165 10.97 21.54 -0.29
C VAL A 165 10.25 20.89 -1.46
N LYS A 166 10.43 21.46 -2.66
CA LYS A 166 9.91 20.86 -3.90
C LYS A 166 10.78 19.69 -4.33
N VAL A 167 10.23 18.48 -4.24
CA VAL A 167 10.87 17.26 -4.79
C VAL A 167 10.72 17.25 -6.31
N ARG A 168 11.83 17.33 -7.04
CA ARG A 168 11.79 17.38 -8.52
C ARG A 168 11.66 16.01 -9.17
N GLU A 169 12.22 15.01 -8.50
CA GLU A 169 12.31 13.66 -9.03
C GLU A 169 11.20 12.80 -8.46
N ARG A 170 10.47 12.13 -9.35
CA ARG A 170 9.29 11.34 -8.99
C ARG A 170 9.34 9.95 -9.61
N ILE A 171 8.67 9.01 -8.95
CA ILE A 171 8.41 7.65 -9.39
C ILE A 171 6.92 7.32 -9.23
N PRO A 172 6.33 6.56 -10.16
CA PRO A 172 4.97 6.07 -10.01
C PRO A 172 4.83 5.05 -8.87
N ASP A 173 3.68 5.05 -8.23
CA ASP A 173 3.34 4.17 -7.10
C ASP A 173 3.38 2.68 -7.45
N PHE A 174 3.05 2.32 -8.71
CA PHE A 174 3.07 0.91 -9.15
C PHE A 174 4.45 0.24 -8.97
N ILE A 175 5.53 1.03 -8.83
CA ILE A 175 6.88 0.51 -8.59
C ILE A 175 6.96 -0.24 -7.25
N LEU A 176 6.27 0.25 -6.21
CA LEU A 176 6.14 -0.47 -4.93
C LEU A 176 5.32 -1.75 -5.13
N GLN A 177 4.17 -1.64 -5.78
CA GLN A 177 3.26 -2.76 -6.02
C GLN A 177 3.93 -3.90 -6.80
N LYS A 178 4.78 -3.57 -7.77
CA LYS A 178 5.52 -4.55 -8.57
C LYS A 178 6.76 -5.12 -7.88
N ALA A 179 7.18 -4.59 -6.75
CA ALA A 179 8.33 -5.11 -6.01
C ALA A 179 8.00 -6.48 -5.39
N ASN A 180 8.90 -7.45 -5.60
CA ASN A 180 8.78 -8.78 -5.02
C ASN A 180 9.12 -8.78 -3.52
N GLU A 181 10.01 -7.87 -3.12
CA GLU A 181 10.40 -7.68 -1.72
C GLU A 181 10.59 -6.19 -1.45
N ILE A 182 10.07 -5.72 -0.32
CA ILE A 182 10.27 -4.35 0.15
C ILE A 182 10.90 -4.43 1.53
N GLN A 183 12.02 -3.74 1.69
CA GLN A 183 12.71 -3.59 2.95
C GLN A 183 12.73 -2.12 3.35
N LEU A 184 12.01 -1.79 4.43
CA LEU A 184 12.09 -0.47 5.03
C LEU A 184 13.39 -0.31 5.81
N VAL A 185 14.18 0.70 5.45
CA VAL A 185 15.41 1.09 6.13
C VAL A 185 15.14 2.37 6.90
N ASP A 186 15.10 2.23 8.22
CA ASP A 186 14.66 3.28 9.13
C ASP A 186 15.79 3.78 10.05
N ALA A 187 15.70 5.05 10.45
CA ALA A 187 16.55 5.67 11.45
C ALA A 187 15.76 6.77 12.17
N THR A 188 15.98 6.92 13.48
CA THR A 188 15.35 7.98 14.26
C THR A 188 15.76 9.38 13.75
N PRO A 189 14.89 10.40 13.83
CA PRO A 189 15.22 11.78 13.48
C PRO A 189 16.53 12.29 14.08
N GLU A 190 16.81 11.97 15.35
CA GLU A 190 18.00 12.38 16.08
C GLU A 190 19.28 11.82 15.45
N VAL A 191 19.26 10.52 15.11
CA VAL A 191 20.38 9.84 14.41
C VAL A 191 20.61 10.45 13.04
N LEU A 192 19.54 10.74 12.29
CA LEU A 192 19.67 11.36 10.96
C LEU A 192 20.26 12.77 11.03
N ARG A 193 19.80 13.59 11.99
CA ARG A 193 20.37 14.92 12.23
C ARG A 193 21.83 14.85 12.64
N LYS A 194 22.17 13.91 13.54
CA LYS A 194 23.57 13.67 13.93
C LYS A 194 24.43 13.29 12.72
N ARG A 195 23.97 12.35 11.89
CA ARG A 195 24.67 11.97 10.64
C ARG A 195 24.83 13.14 9.68
N LEU A 196 23.84 14.03 9.61
CA LEU A 196 23.95 15.25 8.80
C LEU A 196 25.01 16.20 9.36
N ILE A 197 25.02 16.44 10.68
CA ILE A 197 26.01 17.29 11.37
C ILE A 197 27.42 16.73 11.20
N ASP A 198 27.57 15.41 11.28
CA ASP A 198 28.84 14.69 11.11
C ASP A 198 29.31 14.67 9.62
N GLY A 199 28.60 15.35 8.71
CA GLY A 199 28.94 15.40 7.28
C GLY A 199 28.74 14.09 6.52
N LYS A 200 28.01 13.12 7.11
CA LYS A 200 27.80 11.79 6.51
C LYS A 200 26.68 11.74 5.46
N ILE A 201 25.95 12.85 5.26
CA ILE A 201 24.80 12.93 4.35
C ILE A 201 25.03 13.94 3.23
N TYR A 202 25.44 15.16 3.57
CA TYR A 202 25.70 16.25 2.62
C TYR A 202 27.04 16.92 2.89
N LYS A 203 27.57 17.61 1.87
CA LYS A 203 28.72 18.51 2.00
C LYS A 203 28.43 19.64 3.00
N GLU A 204 29.47 20.11 3.69
CA GLU A 204 29.39 21.10 4.78
C GLU A 204 28.54 22.32 4.44
N GLU A 205 28.69 22.87 3.24
CA GLU A 205 27.98 24.04 2.73
C GLU A 205 26.44 23.90 2.79
N LYS A 206 25.91 22.67 2.66
CA LYS A 206 24.47 22.40 2.64
C LYS A 206 23.91 21.97 4.00
N ILE A 207 24.76 21.72 5.00
CA ILE A 207 24.33 21.16 6.30
C ILE A 207 23.38 22.12 7.02
N GLN A 208 23.77 23.38 7.22
CA GLN A 208 22.98 24.35 7.99
C GLN A 208 21.60 24.61 7.36
N GLN A 209 21.56 24.85 6.06
CA GLN A 209 20.30 25.03 5.33
C GLN A 209 19.41 23.78 5.40
N SER A 210 20.01 22.59 5.34
CA SER A 210 19.26 21.33 5.40
C SER A 210 18.69 21.07 6.80
N LEU A 211 19.43 21.41 7.86
CA LEU A 211 18.98 21.30 9.27
C LEU A 211 17.80 22.21 9.60
N GLN A 212 17.74 23.40 9.00
CA GLN A 212 16.67 24.37 9.23
C GLN A 212 15.39 24.05 8.42
N ASN A 213 15.52 23.31 7.31
CA ASN A 213 14.41 22.99 6.42
C ASN A 213 14.03 21.50 6.49
N PHE A 214 14.65 20.66 5.67
CA PHE A 214 14.25 19.25 5.51
C PHE A 214 14.54 18.40 6.77
N PHE A 215 15.66 18.63 7.46
CA PHE A 215 16.15 17.81 8.59
C PHE A 215 15.75 18.37 9.97
N THR A 216 14.54 18.91 10.09
CA THR A 216 13.96 19.21 11.42
C THR A 216 13.40 17.94 12.05
N LEU A 217 13.30 17.89 13.38
CA LEU A 217 12.75 16.70 14.07
C LEU A 217 11.31 16.40 13.64
N ASN A 218 10.48 17.44 13.50
CA ASN A 218 9.09 17.30 13.07
C ASN A 218 9.01 16.74 11.64
N ASN A 219 9.80 17.27 10.70
CA ASN A 219 9.76 16.85 9.31
C ASN A 219 10.23 15.40 9.16
N LEU A 220 11.33 15.04 9.81
CA LEU A 220 11.85 13.67 9.79
C LEU A 220 10.90 12.68 10.49
N GLY A 221 10.25 13.10 11.58
CA GLY A 221 9.22 12.31 12.25
C GLY A 221 8.02 12.03 11.33
N ALA A 222 7.49 13.06 10.68
CA ALA A 222 6.38 12.93 9.74
C ALA A 222 6.74 12.08 8.51
N LEU A 223 7.93 12.27 7.93
CA LEU A 223 8.41 11.44 6.82
C LEU A 223 8.60 9.97 7.21
N ARG A 224 9.02 9.71 8.44
CA ARG A 224 9.16 8.35 8.99
C ARG A 224 7.80 7.67 9.14
N GLU A 225 6.83 8.37 9.70
CA GLU A 225 5.44 7.88 9.80
C GLU A 225 4.85 7.59 8.42
N LEU A 226 5.00 8.54 7.49
CA LEU A 226 4.56 8.38 6.10
C LEU A 226 5.20 7.14 5.46
N SER A 227 6.51 6.94 5.61
CA SER A 227 7.20 5.77 5.04
C SER A 227 6.70 4.44 5.59
N LEU A 228 6.43 4.40 6.89
CA LEU A 228 5.88 3.21 7.55
C LEU A 228 4.47 2.92 7.03
N ARG A 229 3.64 3.95 6.88
CA ARG A 229 2.28 3.84 6.35
C ARG A 229 2.25 3.34 4.92
N GLU A 230 2.97 3.98 4.00
CA GLU A 230 2.95 3.60 2.58
C GLU A 230 3.44 2.16 2.34
N VAL A 231 4.45 1.71 3.10
CA VAL A 231 4.93 0.33 3.00
C VAL A 231 3.92 -0.65 3.60
N ALA A 232 3.23 -0.30 4.68
CA ALA A 232 2.16 -1.13 5.23
C ALA A 232 0.98 -1.24 4.25
N ASP A 233 0.53 -0.12 3.70
CA ASP A 233 -0.59 -0.08 2.75
C ASP A 233 -0.30 -0.93 1.50
N ASP A 234 0.94 -0.92 0.96
CA ASP A 234 1.33 -1.80 -0.15
C ASP A 234 1.34 -3.29 0.23
N MET A 235 1.78 -3.63 1.45
CA MET A 235 1.75 -4.99 1.96
C MET A 235 0.30 -5.50 2.08
N ASP A 236 -0.61 -4.63 2.51
CA ASP A 236 -2.02 -4.95 2.66
C ASP A 236 -2.71 -5.18 1.32
N GLU A 237 -2.40 -4.34 0.33
CA GLU A 237 -2.91 -4.52 -1.02
C GLU A 237 -2.46 -5.88 -1.60
N LYS A 238 -1.19 -6.26 -1.42
CA LYS A 238 -0.66 -7.56 -1.86
C LYS A 238 -1.30 -8.74 -1.14
N ILE A 239 -1.56 -8.62 0.17
CA ILE A 239 -2.26 -9.64 0.95
C ILE A 239 -3.71 -9.77 0.47
N SER A 240 -4.40 -8.65 0.25
CA SER A 240 -5.80 -8.65 -0.21
C SER A 240 -6.00 -9.28 -1.60
N GLN A 241 -4.98 -9.22 -2.46
CA GLN A 241 -4.99 -9.85 -3.79
C GLN A 241 -4.68 -11.35 -3.75
N THR A 242 -3.96 -11.82 -2.72
CA THR A 242 -3.53 -13.23 -2.60
C THR A 242 -4.38 -14.04 -1.62
N VAL A 243 -5.07 -13.37 -0.70
CA VAL A 243 -5.90 -13.98 0.33
C VAL A 243 -7.35 -13.54 0.08
N ILE A 244 -8.24 -14.51 -0.20
CA ILE A 244 -9.69 -14.29 -0.38
C ILE A 244 -10.35 -13.81 0.94
N GLU A 245 -9.63 -13.90 2.06
CA GLU A 245 -10.08 -13.58 3.40
C GLU A 245 -9.41 -12.28 3.91
N PRO A 246 -10.16 -11.34 4.50
CA PRO A 246 -9.61 -10.09 5.00
C PRO A 246 -8.75 -10.35 6.23
N ILE A 247 -7.43 -10.21 6.07
CA ILE A 247 -6.49 -10.06 7.18
C ILE A 247 -6.52 -8.57 7.52
N GLY A 248 -7.15 -8.21 8.63
CA GLY A 248 -7.50 -6.83 8.98
C GLY A 248 -6.29 -5.94 9.22
N VAL A 249 -5.85 -5.23 8.18
CA VAL A 249 -4.84 -4.17 8.34
C VAL A 249 -5.42 -2.76 8.14
N LYS A 250 -6.56 -2.64 7.45
CA LYS A 250 -7.42 -1.44 7.51
C LYS A 250 -8.83 -1.83 7.93
N GLU A 251 -9.27 -1.32 9.07
CA GLU A 251 -10.60 -1.57 9.59
C GLU A 251 -11.66 -1.02 8.61
N LYS A 252 -12.74 -1.78 8.40
CA LYS A 252 -13.88 -1.39 7.59
C LYS A 252 -15.16 -1.67 8.37
N ILE A 253 -15.91 -0.62 8.65
CA ILE A 253 -17.08 -0.67 9.52
C ILE A 253 -18.35 -0.58 8.69
N LEU A 254 -19.22 -1.58 8.82
CA LEU A 254 -20.55 -1.61 8.23
C LEU A 254 -21.62 -1.30 9.28
N VAL A 255 -22.28 -0.15 9.16
CA VAL A 255 -23.40 0.23 10.01
C VAL A 255 -24.71 -0.17 9.36
N CYS A 256 -25.44 -1.13 9.95
CA CYS A 256 -26.74 -1.53 9.41
C CYS A 256 -27.86 -0.71 10.05
N VAL A 257 -28.58 0.05 9.23
CA VAL A 257 -29.68 0.91 9.66
C VAL A 257 -31.04 0.43 9.16
N GLN A 258 -32.05 0.64 10.00
CA GLN A 258 -33.47 0.39 9.71
C GLN A 258 -34.28 1.62 10.10
N TYR A 259 -35.48 1.80 9.54
CA TYR A 259 -36.36 2.95 9.83
C TYR A 259 -36.77 2.99 11.29
N SER A 260 -35.93 3.62 12.11
CA SER A 260 -36.03 3.68 13.55
C SER A 260 -35.47 5.01 14.04
N SER A 261 -35.99 5.49 15.16
CA SER A 261 -35.56 6.75 15.79
C SER A 261 -34.10 6.75 16.25
N THR A 262 -33.42 5.60 16.22
CA THR A 262 -32.04 5.41 16.66
C THR A 262 -31.05 5.28 15.50
N ALA A 263 -31.52 5.20 14.25
CA ALA A 263 -30.67 5.01 13.08
C ALA A 263 -29.60 6.11 12.95
N GLU A 264 -29.98 7.38 13.11
CA GLU A 264 -29.03 8.49 13.03
C GLU A 264 -27.96 8.41 14.13
N LYS A 265 -28.36 8.05 15.36
CA LYS A 265 -27.43 7.84 16.48
C LYS A 265 -26.46 6.70 16.19
N LEU A 266 -26.93 5.65 15.53
CA LEU A 266 -26.11 4.51 15.14
C LEU A 266 -25.08 4.91 14.07
N ILE A 267 -25.48 5.68 13.05
CA ILE A 267 -24.58 6.22 12.02
C ILE A 267 -23.50 7.08 12.68
N ARG A 268 -23.90 8.03 13.54
CA ARG A 268 -22.94 8.90 14.28
C ARG A 268 -21.99 8.10 15.16
N ARG A 269 -22.46 7.00 15.77
CA ARG A 269 -21.61 6.12 16.59
C ARG A 269 -20.65 5.31 15.73
N GLY A 270 -21.10 4.80 14.59
CA GLY A 270 -20.26 4.15 13.59
C GLY A 270 -19.18 5.08 13.08
N TRP A 271 -19.53 6.33 12.76
CA TRP A 271 -18.55 7.34 12.38
C TRP A 271 -17.50 7.62 13.46
N ARG A 272 -17.89 7.83 14.73
CA ARG A 272 -16.91 7.99 15.83
C ARG A 272 -16.03 6.76 16.03
N MET A 273 -16.51 5.57 15.67
CA MET A 273 -15.73 4.35 15.74
C MET A 273 -14.75 4.31 14.57
N ALA A 274 -15.20 4.66 13.37
CA ALA A 274 -14.40 4.73 12.17
C ALA A 274 -13.29 5.79 12.27
N ASP A 275 -13.64 7.00 12.70
CA ASP A 275 -12.71 8.11 12.90
C ASP A 275 -11.57 7.75 13.88
N ARG A 276 -11.90 7.10 15.00
CA ARG A 276 -10.90 6.66 15.99
C ARG A 276 -10.00 5.51 15.50
N LEU A 277 -10.52 4.67 14.61
CA LEU A 277 -9.79 3.54 14.05
C LEU A 277 -9.16 3.85 12.69
N ASN A 278 -9.33 5.08 12.19
CA ASN A 278 -9.01 5.46 10.81
C ASN A 278 -9.58 4.45 9.78
N ALA A 279 -10.81 4.01 10.02
CA ALA A 279 -11.50 2.96 9.27
C ALA A 279 -12.38 3.54 8.16
N GLU A 280 -12.61 2.77 7.10
CA GLU A 280 -13.64 3.10 6.12
C GLU A 280 -15.03 2.83 6.71
N LEU A 281 -15.98 3.73 6.45
CA LEU A 281 -17.35 3.63 6.94
C LEU A 281 -18.32 3.37 5.79
N TYR A 282 -19.14 2.34 5.96
CA TYR A 282 -20.25 2.00 5.09
C TYR A 282 -21.54 2.01 5.89
N VAL A 283 -22.58 2.67 5.37
CA VAL A 283 -23.92 2.64 5.97
C VAL A 283 -24.84 1.83 5.07
N LEU A 284 -25.35 0.71 5.57
CA LEU A 284 -26.21 -0.20 4.83
C LEU A 284 -27.67 -0.10 5.31
N ASN A 285 -28.57 0.10 4.35
CA ASN A 285 -30.00 -0.15 4.54
C ASN A 285 -30.43 -1.32 3.65
N VAL A 286 -31.11 -2.31 4.25
CA VAL A 286 -31.69 -3.45 3.52
C VAL A 286 -33.20 -3.28 3.47
N GLU A 287 -33.74 -3.02 2.27
CA GLU A 287 -35.17 -2.82 2.08
C GLU A 287 -35.90 -4.13 1.78
N ARG A 288 -37.05 -4.33 2.41
CA ARG A 288 -37.87 -5.53 2.20
C ARG A 288 -38.76 -5.43 0.97
N GLU A 289 -39.22 -4.22 0.69
CA GLU A 289 -40.03 -3.87 -0.49
C GLU A 289 -39.11 -3.56 -1.67
N ASN A 290 -39.67 -3.51 -2.89
CA ASN A 290 -38.92 -3.06 -4.05
C ASN A 290 -38.59 -1.57 -3.86
N ILE A 291 -37.37 -1.14 -4.21
CA ILE A 291 -36.91 0.26 -4.05
C ILE A 291 -37.87 1.24 -4.73
N ASP A 292 -38.46 0.87 -5.87
CA ASP A 292 -39.40 1.70 -6.61
C ASP A 292 -40.72 1.94 -5.84
N SER A 293 -41.09 0.97 -5.00
CA SER A 293 -42.33 0.97 -4.20
C SER A 293 -42.20 1.64 -2.81
N ILE A 294 -41.01 2.15 -2.46
CA ILE A 294 -40.78 2.80 -1.17
C ILE A 294 -41.66 4.07 -1.03
N SER A 295 -42.35 4.18 0.10
CA SER A 295 -43.19 5.35 0.42
C SER A 295 -42.40 6.66 0.48
N ALA A 296 -43.05 7.80 0.21
CA ALA A 296 -42.40 9.10 0.21
C ALA A 296 -41.67 9.42 1.53
N GLY A 297 -42.27 9.05 2.68
CA GLY A 297 -41.64 9.24 3.99
C GLY A 297 -40.37 8.41 4.19
N LYS A 298 -40.37 7.14 3.75
CA LYS A 298 -39.17 6.28 3.79
C LYS A 298 -38.07 6.81 2.85
N LYS A 299 -38.43 7.30 1.65
CA LYS A 299 -37.49 7.92 0.71
C LYS A 299 -36.81 9.14 1.33
N GLN A 300 -37.57 10.01 1.99
CA GLN A 300 -37.01 11.16 2.71
C GLN A 300 -35.99 10.73 3.77
N THR A 301 -36.31 9.72 4.58
CA THR A 301 -35.37 9.19 5.59
C THR A 301 -34.08 8.63 4.98
N ILE A 302 -34.17 7.95 3.82
CA ILE A 302 -32.97 7.46 3.12
C ILE A 302 -32.09 8.64 2.66
N GLU A 303 -32.69 9.70 2.12
CA GLU A 303 -31.95 10.89 1.69
C GLU A 303 -31.27 11.60 2.88
N GLU A 304 -31.93 11.66 4.03
CA GLU A 304 -31.34 12.18 5.27
C GLU A 304 -30.12 11.34 5.71
N TRP A 305 -30.20 10.01 5.62
CA TRP A 305 -29.05 9.15 5.92
C TRP A 305 -27.93 9.29 4.90
N LYS A 306 -28.23 9.39 3.60
CA LYS A 306 -27.21 9.66 2.56
C LYS A 306 -26.50 10.97 2.82
N ALA A 307 -27.25 12.04 3.11
CA ALA A 307 -26.67 13.35 3.43
C ALA A 307 -25.74 13.28 4.64
N LEU A 308 -26.16 12.61 5.72
CA LEU A 308 -25.32 12.41 6.91
C LEU A 308 -24.09 11.55 6.63
N THR A 309 -24.23 10.51 5.81
CA THR A 309 -23.13 9.61 5.42
C THR A 309 -22.10 10.37 4.57
N ASN A 310 -22.54 11.20 3.63
CA ASN A 310 -21.66 12.05 2.83
C ASN A 310 -20.93 13.11 3.66
N GLN A 311 -21.56 13.67 4.70
CA GLN A 311 -20.89 14.58 5.65
C GLN A 311 -19.71 13.93 6.38
N PHE A 312 -19.72 12.60 6.49
CA PHE A 312 -18.70 11.80 7.13
C PHE A 312 -17.69 11.19 6.16
N ASP A 313 -17.71 11.60 4.89
CA ASP A 313 -16.89 11.02 3.81
C ASP A 313 -17.02 9.49 3.73
N ALA A 314 -18.25 9.01 3.99
CA ALA A 314 -18.59 7.60 4.06
C ALA A 314 -19.47 7.18 2.86
N SER A 315 -19.60 5.87 2.64
CA SER A 315 -20.40 5.33 1.54
C SER A 315 -21.76 4.80 2.02
N PHE A 316 -22.85 5.25 1.38
CA PHE A 316 -24.18 4.72 1.63
C PHE A 316 -24.54 3.61 0.64
N VAL A 317 -25.00 2.47 1.15
CA VAL A 317 -25.36 1.27 0.40
C VAL A 317 -26.83 0.94 0.64
N LEU A 318 -27.61 0.88 -0.44
CA LEU A 318 -29.02 0.47 -0.42
C LEU A 318 -29.16 -0.86 -1.14
N GLU A 319 -29.67 -1.88 -0.46
CA GLU A 319 -29.85 -3.22 -1.02
C GLU A 319 -31.29 -3.70 -0.85
N GLU A 320 -31.77 -4.49 -1.82
CA GLU A 320 -33.07 -5.14 -1.72
C GLU A 320 -32.93 -6.55 -1.15
N ALA A 321 -33.81 -6.89 -0.21
CA ALA A 321 -33.91 -8.23 0.34
C ALA A 321 -34.31 -9.25 -0.75
N LYS A 322 -35.15 -8.87 -1.72
CA LYS A 322 -35.67 -9.74 -2.78
C LYS A 322 -36.21 -11.08 -2.25
N GLY A 323 -36.94 -11.05 -1.14
CA GLY A 323 -37.50 -12.23 -0.48
C GLY A 323 -36.51 -13.02 0.40
N ARG A 324 -35.23 -12.65 0.45
CA ARG A 324 -34.21 -13.24 1.34
C ARG A 324 -34.29 -12.63 2.73
N LYS A 325 -33.66 -13.27 3.72
CA LYS A 325 -33.57 -12.68 5.07
C LYS A 325 -32.61 -11.49 5.02
N PRO A 326 -32.86 -10.40 5.77
CA PRO A 326 -31.92 -9.28 5.85
C PRO A 326 -30.51 -9.69 6.29
N ALA A 327 -30.38 -10.72 7.14
CA ALA A 327 -29.09 -11.25 7.57
C ALA A 327 -28.23 -11.74 6.38
N ASP A 328 -28.84 -12.46 5.43
CA ASP A 328 -28.12 -13.00 4.26
C ASP A 328 -27.59 -11.86 3.38
N VAL A 329 -28.38 -10.80 3.20
CA VAL A 329 -27.97 -9.61 2.43
C VAL A 329 -26.86 -8.85 3.14
N ILE A 330 -26.96 -8.69 4.47
CA ILE A 330 -25.89 -8.08 5.26
C ILE A 330 -24.59 -8.87 5.11
N ILE A 331 -24.63 -10.21 5.15
CA ILE A 331 -23.46 -11.07 4.98
C ILE A 331 -22.87 -10.94 3.57
N GLU A 332 -23.72 -10.91 2.54
CA GLU A 332 -23.30 -10.71 1.14
C GLU A 332 -22.59 -9.37 0.96
N VAL A 333 -23.17 -8.29 1.47
CA VAL A 333 -22.57 -6.95 1.43
C VAL A 333 -21.28 -6.90 2.23
N ALA A 334 -21.27 -7.49 3.43
CA ALA A 334 -20.09 -7.55 4.29
C ALA A 334 -18.92 -8.26 3.59
N LYS A 335 -19.18 -9.37 2.90
CA LYS A 335 -18.17 -10.08 2.11
C LYS A 335 -17.72 -9.28 0.89
N ARG A 336 -18.66 -8.71 0.14
CA ARG A 336 -18.38 -7.90 -1.06
C ARG A 336 -17.51 -6.67 -0.74
N LEU A 337 -17.76 -6.02 0.39
CA LEU A 337 -17.00 -4.85 0.85
C LEU A 337 -15.80 -5.21 1.72
N GLN A 338 -15.62 -6.50 2.01
CA GLN A 338 -14.57 -7.05 2.90
C GLN A 338 -14.53 -6.33 4.26
N VAL A 339 -15.70 -6.17 4.90
CA VAL A 339 -15.81 -5.43 6.16
C VAL A 339 -15.25 -6.25 7.31
N THR A 340 -14.60 -5.58 8.26
CA THR A 340 -13.99 -6.21 9.45
C THR A 340 -14.91 -6.12 10.67
N GLN A 341 -15.82 -5.13 10.69
CA GLN A 341 -16.74 -4.90 11.80
C GLN A 341 -18.15 -4.57 11.31
N ILE A 342 -19.17 -5.11 11.98
CA ILE A 342 -20.58 -4.81 11.73
C ILE A 342 -21.19 -4.16 12.98
N LEU A 343 -21.74 -2.97 12.82
CA LEU A 343 -22.46 -2.24 13.86
C LEU A 343 -23.98 -2.39 13.67
N LEU A 344 -24.64 -3.02 14.64
CA LEU A 344 -26.08 -3.24 14.66
C LEU A 344 -26.73 -2.47 15.82
N GLY A 345 -27.86 -1.82 15.56
CA GLY A 345 -28.69 -1.27 16.63
C GLY A 345 -29.49 -2.38 17.32
N GLN A 346 -29.65 -2.29 18.64
CA GLN A 346 -30.58 -3.15 19.37
C GLN A 346 -32.00 -2.90 18.84
N SER A 347 -32.66 -3.94 18.35
CA SER A 347 -34.04 -3.82 17.88
C SER A 347 -34.96 -3.58 19.08
N ALA A 348 -35.97 -2.72 18.91
CA ALA A 348 -37.05 -2.54 19.90
C ALA A 348 -37.98 -3.76 20.01
N ARG A 349 -37.68 -4.87 19.32
CA ARG A 349 -38.43 -6.13 19.42
C ARG A 349 -37.98 -6.90 20.65
N THR A 350 -38.96 -7.29 21.45
CA THR A 350 -38.80 -8.01 22.71
C THR A 350 -37.97 -9.28 22.49
N ARG A 351 -37.04 -9.58 23.43
CA ARG A 351 -36.21 -10.79 23.49
C ARG A 351 -36.94 -12.11 23.18
N TRP A 352 -38.27 -12.14 23.33
CA TRP A 352 -39.14 -13.27 23.02
C TRP A 352 -39.41 -13.50 21.52
N GLU A 353 -39.38 -12.46 20.67
CA GLU A 353 -39.50 -12.63 19.21
C GLU A 353 -38.18 -13.11 18.56
N GLU A 354 -37.03 -12.75 19.15
CA GLU A 354 -35.70 -13.21 18.70
C GLU A 354 -35.50 -14.72 18.86
N ILE A 355 -36.08 -15.31 19.91
CA ILE A 355 -36.05 -16.76 20.16
C ILE A 355 -36.86 -17.53 19.10
N ARG A 356 -37.94 -16.95 18.56
CA ARG A 356 -38.84 -17.62 17.62
C ARG A 356 -38.45 -17.45 16.14
N LYS A 357 -37.71 -16.39 15.78
CA LYS A 357 -37.32 -16.09 14.38
C LYS A 357 -35.83 -16.26 14.06
N GLY A 358 -35.01 -16.58 15.06
CA GLY A 358 -33.55 -16.64 14.92
C GLY A 358 -32.97 -15.22 15.00
N SER A 359 -32.01 -15.02 15.90
CA SER A 359 -31.32 -13.73 16.01
C SER A 359 -30.48 -13.49 14.75
N ILE A 360 -30.67 -12.34 14.08
CA ILE A 360 -29.84 -11.88 12.95
C ILE A 360 -28.35 -11.93 13.34
N VAL A 361 -28.05 -11.63 14.60
CA VAL A 361 -26.69 -11.71 15.17
C VAL A 361 -26.16 -13.14 15.11
N ASN A 362 -26.96 -14.13 15.52
CA ASN A 362 -26.55 -15.54 15.50
C ASN A 362 -26.38 -16.07 14.06
N GLU A 363 -27.18 -15.58 13.11
CA GLU A 363 -27.07 -15.97 11.70
C GLU A 363 -25.79 -15.39 11.06
N ILE A 364 -25.48 -14.12 11.34
CA ILE A 364 -24.23 -13.48 10.92
C ILE A 364 -23.03 -14.18 11.56
N MET A 365 -23.00 -14.35 12.90
CA MET A 365 -21.88 -15.02 13.60
C MET A 365 -21.60 -16.44 13.10
N ARG A 366 -22.62 -17.18 12.63
CA ARG A 366 -22.43 -18.53 12.09
C ARG A 366 -21.81 -18.55 10.69
N GLN A 367 -21.97 -17.48 9.92
CA GLN A 367 -21.61 -17.42 8.50
C GLN A 367 -20.44 -16.48 8.19
N THR A 368 -19.98 -15.70 9.17
CA THR A 368 -18.83 -14.81 9.08
C THR A 368 -17.75 -15.25 10.05
N LYS A 369 -16.60 -15.69 9.55
CA LYS A 369 -15.38 -15.82 10.36
C LYS A 369 -14.62 -14.49 10.28
N TYR A 370 -14.06 -14.03 11.40
CA TYR A 370 -13.21 -12.83 11.48
C TYR A 370 -13.91 -11.48 11.24
N ILE A 371 -15.22 -11.38 11.50
CA ILE A 371 -15.95 -10.10 11.53
C ILE A 371 -16.47 -9.87 12.95
N ASP A 372 -16.09 -8.75 13.56
CA ASP A 372 -16.58 -8.36 14.87
C ASP A 372 -17.98 -7.77 14.77
N ILE A 373 -18.89 -8.19 15.64
CA ILE A 373 -20.26 -7.68 15.67
C ILE A 373 -20.47 -6.83 16.93
N HIS A 374 -20.77 -5.56 16.73
CA HIS A 374 -21.03 -4.60 17.79
C HIS A 374 -22.53 -4.33 17.88
N ILE A 375 -23.13 -4.64 19.04
CA ILE A 375 -24.53 -4.33 19.33
C ILE A 375 -24.59 -3.04 20.14
N VAL A 376 -25.25 -2.03 19.59
CA VAL A 376 -25.47 -0.74 20.25
C VAL A 376 -26.81 -0.77 20.97
N ALA A 377 -26.75 -0.74 22.30
CA ALA A 377 -27.94 -0.66 23.13
C ALA A 377 -28.71 0.64 22.86
N ASP A 378 -30.04 0.52 22.77
CA ASP A 378 -30.93 1.67 22.75
C ASP A 378 -31.05 2.19 24.20
N GLN A 379 -30.65 3.43 24.47
CA GLN A 379 -30.98 4.09 25.73
C GLN A 379 -32.45 4.50 25.69
N ARG A 380 -33.33 3.51 25.80
CA ARG A 380 -34.67 3.69 26.33
C ARG A 380 -34.59 3.27 27.79
N GLY A 381 -34.87 4.21 28.69
CA GLY A 381 -35.09 3.91 30.10
C GLY A 381 -36.21 2.91 30.30
#